data_AF-A0A7S3TZA1-F1
#
_entry.id   AF-A0A7S3TZA1-F1
#
_cell.length_a   1.000
_cell.length_b   1.000
_cell.length_c   1.000
_cell.angle_alpha   90.00
_cell.angle_beta   90.00
_cell.angle_gamma   90.00
#
_symmetry.space_group_name_H-M   'P 1'
#
loop_
_entity.id
_entity.type
_entity.pdbx_description
1 polymer ?
#
loop_
_entity_poly.entity_id
_entity_poly.type
_entity_poly.pdbx_seq_one_letter_code
_entity_poly.pdbx_strand_id
1 'polypeptide(L)'
;MEMRQRRVRSAGEADAGVQSSAIADVVRSFDVYPKTLDDFKERTGSGAAVSLISLTTILLLVISEFRAYLTPTTSDHLYVDTTRGERIRINLNITFPNLPCAGMSLVAMDVAGGDQVAVGSN
;
A
#
# COMPACT_ATOMS: atom_id res chain seq x y z
N MET A 1 31.81 61.89 16.09
CA MET A 1 30.81 61.13 16.87
C MET A 1 30.42 59.93 16.04
N GLU A 2 31.07 58.79 16.26
CA GLU A 2 30.81 57.55 15.51
C GLU A 2 29.86 56.63 16.29
N MET A 3 28.81 56.17 15.63
CA MET A 3 27.94 55.12 16.16
C MET A 3 28.51 53.75 15.81
N ARG A 4 29.00 53.06 16.82
CA ARG A 4 29.54 51.70 16.74
C ARG A 4 28.37 50.72 16.59
N GLN A 5 28.05 50.33 15.36
CA GLN A 5 27.03 49.29 15.11
C GLN A 5 27.52 47.94 15.64
N ARG A 6 26.82 47.38 16.63
CA ARG A 6 27.00 45.99 17.05
C ARG A 6 26.40 45.09 15.98
N ARG A 7 27.28 44.48 15.18
CA ARG A 7 26.95 43.37 14.29
C ARG A 7 26.52 42.17 15.14
N VAL A 8 25.22 41.97 15.29
CA VAL A 8 24.69 40.74 15.90
C VAL A 8 24.91 39.61 14.90
N ARG A 9 25.96 38.82 15.15
CA ARG A 9 26.12 37.50 14.53
C ARG A 9 25.11 36.57 15.19
N SER A 10 24.05 36.21 14.47
CA SER A 10 23.31 34.99 14.79
C SER A 10 24.00 33.83 14.09
N ALA A 11 24.80 33.11 14.86
CA ALA A 11 25.36 31.80 14.49
C ALA A 11 24.41 30.70 14.98
N GLY A 12 24.34 29.58 14.25
CA GLY A 12 23.63 28.34 14.63
C GLY A 12 22.45 28.06 13.68
N GLU A 13 22.62 27.39 12.53
CA GLU A 13 23.05 25.99 12.30
C GLU A 13 21.97 25.01 12.82
N ALA A 14 21.36 24.09 12.09
CA ALA A 14 21.68 23.45 10.81
C ALA A 14 20.41 23.28 9.97
N ASP A 15 20.41 23.83 8.77
CA ASP A 15 19.44 23.54 7.71
C ASP A 15 19.93 22.30 6.96
N ALA A 16 19.48 21.12 7.38
CA ALA A 16 19.73 19.88 6.65
C ALA A 16 18.74 19.78 5.49
N GLY A 17 19.05 20.52 4.41
CA GLY A 17 18.77 20.12 3.03
C GLY A 17 17.31 19.94 2.64
N VAL A 18 16.60 21.05 2.43
CA VAL A 18 15.63 21.11 1.33
C VAL A 18 16.07 22.22 0.39
N GLN A 19 16.54 21.82 -0.79
CA GLN A 19 16.87 22.69 -1.93
C GLN A 19 15.65 23.57 -2.27
N SER A 20 15.57 24.77 -1.69
CA SER A 20 14.32 25.55 -1.62
C SER A 20 14.55 27.03 -1.88
N SER A 21 15.01 27.38 -3.09
CA SER A 21 14.68 28.70 -3.64
C SER A 21 13.22 28.68 -4.13
N ALA A 22 12.86 27.67 -4.92
CA ALA A 22 11.50 27.54 -5.46
C ALA A 22 10.42 27.25 -4.39
N ILE A 23 10.74 26.45 -3.38
CA ILE A 23 9.75 26.02 -2.38
C ILE A 23 9.56 27.12 -1.32
N ALA A 24 10.55 27.97 -1.08
CA ALA A 24 10.44 29.11 -0.17
C ALA A 24 9.51 30.19 -0.74
N ASP A 25 9.57 30.44 -2.05
CA ASP A 25 8.66 31.38 -2.72
C ASP A 25 7.23 30.86 -2.76
N VAL A 26 7.04 29.54 -2.95
CA VAL A 26 5.70 28.90 -2.88
C VAL A 26 5.16 28.90 -1.46
N VAL A 27 5.98 28.62 -0.45
CA VAL A 27 5.56 28.71 0.96
C VAL A 27 5.18 30.14 1.33
N ARG A 28 5.90 31.13 0.79
CA ARG A 28 5.61 32.55 1.01
C ARG A 28 4.32 33.02 0.33
N SER A 29 3.86 32.34 -0.73
CA SER A 29 2.58 32.65 -1.39
C SER A 29 1.36 32.01 -0.71
N PHE A 30 1.57 30.97 0.11
CA PHE A 30 0.53 30.33 0.92
C PHE A 30 0.38 30.92 2.34
N ASP A 31 1.22 31.89 2.73
CA ASP A 31 1.22 32.47 4.07
C ASP A 31 0.20 33.64 4.16
N VAL A 32 -0.99 33.35 4.70
CA VAL A 32 -2.13 34.29 4.81
C VAL A 32 -2.00 35.25 6.01
N TYR A 33 -1.03 35.07 6.91
CA TYR A 33 -0.93 35.87 8.13
C TYR A 33 0.48 36.43 8.37
N PRO A 34 0.68 37.77 8.29
CA PRO A 34 1.99 38.37 8.54
C PRO A 34 2.34 38.42 10.03
N LYS A 35 3.65 38.43 10.27
CA LYS A 35 4.39 38.10 11.50
C LYS A 35 3.85 38.60 12.84
N THR A 36 3.79 37.68 13.80
CA THR A 36 3.84 37.94 15.25
C THR A 36 5.23 38.43 15.68
N LEU A 37 5.29 39.35 16.66
CA LEU A 37 6.53 39.91 17.21
C LEU A 37 7.48 38.81 17.71
N ASP A 38 8.75 38.87 17.30
CA ASP A 38 9.79 37.86 17.59
C ASP A 38 10.17 37.81 19.09
N ASP A 39 9.68 38.73 19.92
CA ASP A 39 9.99 38.83 21.36
C ASP A 39 9.29 37.77 22.23
N PHE A 40 8.28 37.07 21.71
CA PHE A 40 7.62 35.93 22.39
C PHE A 40 8.01 34.57 21.78
N LYS A 41 8.96 34.56 20.84
CA LYS A 41 9.38 33.36 20.12
C LYS A 41 10.62 32.77 20.78
N GLU A 42 10.41 32.06 21.88
CA GLU A 42 11.46 31.25 22.47
C GLU A 42 11.77 30.06 21.55
N ARG A 43 12.87 30.16 20.81
CA ARG A 43 13.46 29.03 20.06
C ARG A 43 14.00 28.00 21.05
N THR A 44 13.14 27.13 21.54
CA THR A 44 13.55 25.95 22.28
C THR A 44 14.03 24.89 21.28
N GLY A 45 15.35 24.69 21.20
CA GLY A 45 15.95 23.68 20.30
C GLY A 45 15.45 22.26 20.59
N SER A 46 15.11 21.96 21.84
CA SER A 46 14.47 20.69 22.23
C SER A 46 13.07 20.53 21.64
N GLY A 47 12.27 21.60 21.59
CA GLY A 47 10.94 21.60 20.97
C GLY A 47 11.01 21.34 19.47
N ALA A 48 11.99 21.93 18.79
CA ALA A 48 12.25 21.67 17.37
C ALA A 48 12.62 20.21 17.10
N ALA A 49 13.48 19.61 17.94
CA ALA A 49 13.85 18.20 17.82
C ALA A 49 12.64 17.27 17.99
N VAL A 50 11.82 17.49 19.02
CA VAL A 50 10.60 16.70 19.26
C VAL A 50 9.59 16.88 18.12
N SER A 51 9.44 18.09 17.59
CA SER A 51 8.58 18.36 16.44
C SER A 51 9.07 17.66 15.17
N LEU A 52 10.39 17.60 14.94
CA LEU A 52 10.96 16.93 13.77
C LEU A 52 10.76 15.42 13.85
N ILE A 53 11.00 14.83 15.03
CA ILE A 53 10.80 13.40 15.26
C ILE A 53 9.33 13.03 15.08
N SER A 54 8.43 13.76 15.75
CA SER A 54 6.98 13.50 15.64
C SER A 54 6.47 13.66 14.21
N LEU A 55 6.86 14.73 13.50
CA LEU A 55 6.51 14.91 12.09
C LEU A 55 6.98 13.72 11.25
N THR A 56 8.23 13.29 11.43
CA THR A 56 8.81 12.17 10.70
C THR A 56 8.04 10.87 10.96
N THR A 57 7.73 10.57 12.22
CA THR A 57 6.96 9.38 12.59
C THR A 57 5.55 9.41 12.00
N ILE A 58 4.86 10.56 12.06
CA ILE A 58 3.52 10.73 11.48
C ILE A 58 3.57 10.49 9.96
N LEU A 59 4.55 11.06 9.27
CA LEU A 59 4.68 10.95 7.82
C LEU A 59 4.95 9.49 7.39
N LEU A 60 5.80 8.77 8.13
CA LEU A 60 6.06 7.34 7.90
C LEU A 60 4.80 6.49 8.07
N LEU A 61 4.02 6.74 9.14
CA LEU A 61 2.77 6.04 9.40
C LEU A 61 1.75 6.27 8.27
N VAL A 62 1.57 7.52 7.86
CA VAL A 62 0.67 7.88 6.75
C VAL A 62 1.05 7.16 5.46
N ILE A 63 2.35 7.13 5.11
CA ILE A 63 2.82 6.42 3.91
C ILE A 63 2.55 4.92 4.02
N SER A 64 2.79 4.32 5.19
CA SER A 64 2.57 2.89 5.43
C SER A 64 1.10 2.51 5.26
N GLU A 65 0.20 3.24 5.92
CA GLU A 65 -1.25 3.04 5.81
C GLU A 65 -1.75 3.31 4.39
N PHE A 66 -1.23 4.34 3.73
CA PHE A 66 -1.59 4.63 2.34
C PHE A 66 -1.19 3.48 1.40
N ARG A 67 -0.02 2.86 1.61
CA ARG A 67 0.41 1.68 0.85
C ARG A 67 -0.44 0.46 1.17
N ALA A 68 -0.77 0.23 2.44
CA ALA A 68 -1.65 -0.85 2.85
C ALA A 68 -3.05 -0.69 2.25
N TYR A 69 -3.58 0.54 2.24
CA TYR A 69 -4.87 0.87 1.62
C TYR A 69 -4.88 0.60 0.11
N LEU A 70 -3.79 0.94 -0.59
CA LEU A 70 -3.65 0.67 -2.02
C LEU A 70 -3.36 -0.79 -2.35
N THR A 71 -2.96 -1.60 -1.38
CA THR A 71 -2.67 -3.03 -1.56
C THR A 71 -3.88 -3.83 -1.11
N PRO A 72 -4.81 -4.21 -2.00
CA PRO A 72 -5.95 -5.03 -1.60
C PRO A 72 -5.44 -6.39 -1.12
N THR A 73 -5.63 -6.67 0.18
CA THR A 73 -5.37 -8.01 0.73
C THR A 73 -6.60 -8.86 0.44
N THR A 74 -6.50 -9.84 -0.46
CA THR A 74 -7.57 -10.81 -0.72
C THR A 74 -7.79 -11.66 0.53
N SER A 75 -8.92 -11.45 1.21
CA SER A 75 -9.41 -12.33 2.26
C SER A 75 -10.28 -13.42 1.63
N ASP A 76 -9.76 -14.64 1.59
CA ASP A 76 -10.52 -15.79 1.10
C ASP A 76 -11.60 -16.15 2.13
N HIS A 77 -12.86 -15.82 1.81
CA HIS A 77 -14.00 -16.21 2.62
C HIS A 77 -14.53 -17.56 2.12
N LEU A 78 -14.45 -18.59 2.97
CA LEU A 78 -15.08 -19.88 2.69
C LEU A 78 -16.59 -19.74 2.88
N TYR A 79 -17.31 -19.62 1.78
CA TYR A 79 -18.77 -19.73 1.77
C TYR A 79 -19.17 -21.19 1.58
N VAL A 80 -20.15 -21.65 2.34
CA VAL A 80 -20.74 -22.98 2.13
C VAL A 80 -21.72 -22.87 0.97
N ASP A 81 -21.36 -23.43 -0.18
CA ASP A 81 -22.31 -23.57 -1.29
C ASP A 81 -23.50 -24.41 -0.82
N THR A 82 -24.65 -23.76 -0.69
CA THR A 82 -25.92 -24.38 -0.28
C THR A 82 -26.67 -24.99 -1.46
N THR A 83 -26.15 -24.83 -2.68
CA THR A 83 -26.61 -25.49 -3.91
C THR A 83 -26.22 -26.97 -3.87
N ARG A 84 -26.89 -27.75 -3.02
CA ARG A 84 -26.73 -29.20 -3.01
C ARG A 84 -27.34 -29.78 -4.30
N GLY A 85 -26.49 -30.33 -5.17
CA GLY A 85 -26.90 -31.27 -6.21
C GLY A 85 -26.80 -30.77 -7.65
N GLU A 86 -26.07 -29.70 -7.94
CA GLU A 86 -25.78 -29.35 -9.33
C GLU A 86 -24.71 -30.29 -9.91
N ARG A 87 -24.99 -30.89 -11.06
CA ARG A 87 -24.02 -31.76 -11.77
C ARG A 87 -22.93 -30.89 -12.37
N ILE A 88 -21.74 -30.94 -11.80
CA ILE A 88 -20.57 -30.21 -12.30
C ILE A 88 -20.11 -30.84 -13.63
N ARG A 89 -19.90 -29.98 -14.64
CA ARG A 89 -19.38 -30.43 -15.95
C ARG A 89 -17.86 -30.56 -15.87
N ILE A 90 -17.37 -31.80 -15.94
CA ILE A 90 -15.95 -32.11 -15.98
C ILE A 90 -15.56 -32.36 -17.44
N ASN A 91 -14.69 -31.50 -17.99
CA ASN A 91 -14.10 -31.70 -19.32
C ASN A 91 -12.71 -32.30 -19.13
N LEU A 92 -12.53 -33.55 -19.54
CA LEU A 92 -11.26 -34.27 -19.42
C LEU A 92 -10.81 -34.72 -20.81
N ASN A 93 -9.60 -34.34 -21.20
CA ASN A 93 -9.00 -34.69 -22.49
C ASN A 93 -7.68 -35.43 -22.22
N ILE A 94 -7.68 -36.74 -22.45
CA ILE A 94 -6.52 -37.61 -22.26
C ILE A 94 -6.38 -38.50 -23.50
N THR A 95 -5.19 -38.52 -24.09
CA THR A 95 -4.87 -39.32 -25.28
C THR A 95 -3.99 -40.51 -24.92
N PHE A 96 -4.40 -41.71 -25.31
CA PHE A 96 -3.62 -42.95 -25.11
C PHE A 96 -3.08 -43.47 -26.45
N PRO A 97 -1.82 -43.15 -26.82
CA PRO A 97 -1.31 -43.45 -28.16
C PRO A 97 -1.03 -44.94 -28.42
N ASN A 98 -0.89 -45.76 -27.37
CA ASN A 98 -0.51 -47.17 -27.47
C ASN A 98 -1.62 -48.13 -26.95
N LEU A 99 -2.83 -47.64 -26.67
CA LEU A 99 -3.96 -48.48 -26.24
C LEU A 99 -5.12 -48.39 -27.26
N PRO A 100 -5.73 -49.54 -27.64
CA PRO A 100 -6.89 -49.54 -28.52
C PRO A 100 -8.14 -49.01 -27.79
N CYS A 101 -8.91 -48.14 -28.45
CA CYS A 101 -10.13 -47.54 -27.89
C CYS A 101 -11.21 -48.59 -27.50
N ALA A 102 -11.19 -49.77 -28.14
CA ALA A 102 -12.11 -50.85 -27.82
C ALA A 102 -11.82 -51.53 -26.45
N GLY A 103 -10.64 -51.32 -25.87
CA GLY A 103 -10.22 -51.89 -24.59
C GLY A 103 -10.30 -50.93 -23.40
N MET A 104 -10.73 -49.68 -23.62
CA MET A 104 -10.80 -48.66 -22.57
C MET A 104 -12.24 -48.36 -22.18
N SER A 105 -12.51 -48.36 -20.87
CA SER A 105 -13.77 -47.92 -20.28
C SER A 105 -13.46 -46.88 -19.22
N LEU A 106 -14.11 -45.73 -19.29
CA LEU A 106 -13.98 -44.66 -18.31
C LEU A 106 -15.24 -44.63 -17.45
N VAL A 107 -15.05 -44.78 -16.15
CA VAL A 107 -16.12 -44.71 -15.15
C VAL A 107 -15.86 -43.53 -14.22
N ALA A 108 -16.85 -42.67 -14.06
CA ALA A 108 -16.85 -41.65 -13.02
C ALA A 108 -17.91 -42.03 -11.99
N MET A 109 -17.48 -42.34 -10.77
CA MET A 109 -18.33 -42.72 -9.64
C MET A 109 -18.15 -41.69 -8.52
N ASP A 110 -19.23 -41.07 -8.09
CA ASP A 110 -19.25 -40.17 -6.92
C ASP A 110 -19.45 -40.98 -5.62
N VAL A 111 -19.20 -40.36 -4.45
CA VAL A 111 -19.45 -40.97 -3.12
C VAL A 111 -20.90 -41.38 -2.91
N ALA A 112 -21.82 -40.78 -3.68
CA ALA A 112 -23.24 -41.14 -3.75
C ALA A 112 -23.53 -42.39 -4.63
N GLY A 113 -22.50 -43.00 -5.23
CA GLY A 113 -22.60 -44.23 -6.02
C GLY A 113 -23.26 -44.06 -7.40
N GLY A 114 -23.33 -42.84 -7.92
CA GLY A 114 -23.84 -42.58 -9.26
C GLY A 114 -22.77 -42.79 -10.32
N ASP A 115 -22.99 -43.74 -11.23
CA ASP A 115 -22.12 -43.98 -12.39
C ASP A 115 -22.49 -43.04 -13.55
N GLN A 116 -21.52 -42.29 -14.08
CA GLN A 116 -21.67 -41.49 -15.29
C GLN A 116 -20.81 -42.09 -16.41
N VAL A 117 -21.44 -42.78 -17.36
CA VAL A 117 -20.78 -43.28 -18.58
C VAL A 117 -21.04 -42.28 -19.70
N ALA A 118 -20.05 -41.44 -20.00
CA ALA A 118 -20.12 -40.47 -21.09
C ALA A 118 -18.88 -40.61 -21.98
N VAL A 119 -19.03 -41.33 -23.10
CA VAL A 119 -17.98 -41.52 -24.11
C VAL A 119 -18.38 -40.76 -25.37
N GLY A 120 -17.69 -39.67 -25.68
CA GLY A 120 -17.69 -39.02 -26.98
C GLY A 120 -16.32 -39.17 -27.62
N SER A 121 -16.17 -40.11 -28.55
CA SER A 121 -14.92 -40.31 -29.31
C SER A 121 -14.98 -39.41 -30.55
N ASN A 122 -14.01 -38.51 -30.72
CA ASN A 122 -13.71 -37.86 -32.01
C ASN A 122 -12.41 -38.44 -32.56
#